data_AF-A0A959KLZ5-F1
#
_entry.id   AF-A0A959KLZ5-F1
#
_cell.length_a   1.000
_cell.length_b   1.000
_cell.length_c   1.000
_cell.angle_alpha   90.00
_cell.angle_beta   90.00
_cell.angle_gamma   90.00
#
_symmetry.space_group_name_H-M   'P 1'
#
loop_
_entity.id
_entity.type
_entity.pdbx_description
1 polymer ?
#
loop_
_entity_poly.entity_id
_entity_poly.type
_entity_poly.pdbx_seq_one_letter_code
_entity_poly.pdbx_strand_id
1 'polypeptide(L)' 'VNDLYVQYVGISYKSLGDIEYAYRLEGIDKNWILTRSLFATWSSLPPGDYLFRLKAKGKSTDWSAERAFRFTIR' A
#
# COMPACT_ATOMS: atom_id res chain seq x y z
N VAL A 1 20.65 6.82 -3.52
CA VAL A 1 19.66 6.11 -2.68
C VAL A 1 18.31 6.61 -3.13
N ASN A 2 17.43 5.72 -3.60
CA ASN A 2 16.07 6.10 -3.98
C ASN A 2 15.14 5.69 -2.84
N ASP A 3 14.53 6.70 -2.21
CA ASP A 3 13.55 6.49 -1.15
C ASP A 3 12.15 6.77 -1.71
N LEU A 4 11.24 5.82 -1.49
CA LEU A 4 9.86 5.91 -1.90
C LEU A 4 8.97 6.06 -0.68
N TYR A 5 8.23 7.16 -0.64
CA TYR A 5 7.19 7.42 0.35
C TYR A 5 5.82 7.38 -0.33
N VAL A 6 4.95 6.49 0.13
CA VAL A 6 3.57 6.40 -0.38
C VAL A 6 2.61 6.62 0.77
N GLN A 7 1.81 7.68 0.66
CA GLN A 7 0.71 7.95 1.58
C GLN A 7 -0.61 7.57 0.92
N TYR A 8 -1.49 6.96 1.69
CA TYR A 8 -2.81 6.51 1.24
C TYR A 8 -3.86 6.76 2.30
N VAL A 9 -5.09 7.01 1.85
CA VAL A 9 -6.24 7.21 2.73
C VAL A 9 -7.43 6.42 2.19
N GLY A 10 -7.94 5.52 3.02
CA GLY A 10 -9.24 4.88 2.80
C GLY A 10 -10.33 5.77 3.39
N ILE A 11 -11.20 6.31 2.55
CA ILE A 11 -12.36 7.06 3.03
C ILE A 11 -13.45 6.04 3.38
N SER A 12 -13.51 5.60 4.63
CA SER A 12 -14.61 4.78 5.15
C SER A 12 -15.32 5.50 6.29
N TYR A 13 -16.45 6.13 5.98
CA TYR A 13 -17.31 6.80 6.96
C TYR A 13 -17.84 5.82 8.03
N LYS A 14 -17.98 4.54 7.68
CA LYS A 14 -18.49 3.47 8.56
C LYS A 14 -17.45 2.95 9.57
N SER A 15 -16.16 3.22 9.35
CA SER A 15 -15.10 2.56 10.13
C SER A 15 -14.53 3.40 11.27
N LEU A 16 -14.98 4.66 11.46
CA LEU A 16 -14.55 5.55 12.56
C LEU A 16 -13.02 5.61 12.77
N GLY A 17 -12.22 5.38 11.71
CA GLY A 17 -10.75 5.35 11.77
C GLY A 17 -10.11 3.96 11.98
N ASP A 18 -10.88 2.89 12.22
CA ASP A 18 -10.36 1.52 12.30
C ASP A 18 -10.45 0.85 10.91
N ILE A 19 -9.50 1.21 10.05
CA ILE A 19 -9.33 0.64 8.71
C ILE A 19 -8.00 -0.10 8.68
N GLU A 20 -8.04 -1.35 8.25
CA GLU A 20 -6.86 -2.15 8.00
C GLU A 20 -6.49 -2.04 6.52
N TYR A 21 -5.23 -1.77 6.25
CA TYR A 21 -4.67 -1.71 4.91
C TYR A 21 -3.80 -2.92 4.68
N ALA A 22 -3.82 -3.45 3.47
CA ALA A 22 -2.81 -4.37 3.00
C ALA A 22 -2.16 -3.78 1.77
N TYR A 23 -0.83 -3.72 1.78
CA TYR A 23 -0.08 -3.27 0.64
C TYR A 23 1.04 -4.25 0.29
N ARG A 24 1.53 -4.16 -0.95
CA ARG A 24 2.75 -4.85 -1.39
C ARG A 24 3.38 -4.10 -2.55
N LEU A 25 4.71 -4.10 -2.59
CA LEU A 25 5.48 -3.64 -3.71
C LEU A 25 6.06 -4.83 -4.47
N GLU A 26 5.48 -5.16 -5.63
CA GLU A 26 6.04 -6.25 -6.45
C GLU A 26 7.46 -5.91 -6.89
N GLY A 27 8.37 -6.87 -6.73
CA GLY A 27 9.82 -6.68 -6.92
C GLY A 27 10.60 -6.52 -5.62
N ILE A 28 9.93 -6.18 -4.50
CA ILE A 28 10.55 -6.03 -3.17
C ILE A 28 9.86 -6.94 -2.15
N ASP A 29 8.55 -6.80 -2.01
CA ASP A 29 7.76 -7.51 -1.01
C ASP A 29 7.29 -8.86 -1.56
N LYS A 30 7.58 -9.95 -0.83
CA LYS A 30 7.11 -11.31 -1.18
C LYS A 30 5.65 -11.56 -0.80
N ASN A 31 5.19 -10.92 0.27
CA ASN A 31 3.85 -11.10 0.85
C ASN A 31 3.15 -9.75 1.02
N TRP A 32 1.83 -9.80 1.23
CA TRP A 32 1.07 -8.64 1.65
C TRP A 32 1.49 -8.20 3.06
N ILE A 33 1.78 -6.92 3.21
CA ILE A 33 2.03 -6.29 4.51
C ILE A 33 0.72 -5.70 5.00
N LEU A 34 0.24 -6.20 6.14
CA LEU A 34 -0.93 -5.68 6.83
C LEU A 34 -0.51 -4.55 7.76
N THR A 35 -1.18 -3.41 7.66
CA THR A 35 -0.92 -2.26 8.51
C THR A 35 -2.19 -1.48 8.81
N ARG A 36 -2.15 -0.67 9.85
CA ARG A 36 -3.15 0.38 10.12
C ARG A 36 -2.59 1.77 9.84
N SER A 37 -1.31 1.87 9.47
CA SER A 37 -0.67 3.11 9.07
C SER A 37 -1.26 3.63 7.75
N LEU A 38 -1.23 4.94 7.57
CA LEU A 38 -1.67 5.63 6.35
C LEU A 38 -0.52 5.90 5.37
N PHE A 39 0.65 5.34 5.65
CA PHE A 39 1.83 5.51 4.83
C PHE A 39 2.70 4.26 4.85
N ALA A 40 3.45 4.08 3.78
CA ALA A 40 4.48 3.06 3.64
C ALA A 40 5.74 3.68 3.03
N THR A 41 6.88 3.20 3.49
CA THR A 41 8.20 3.67 3.08
C THR A 41 9.05 2.51 2.64
N TRP A 42 9.72 2.68 1.51
CA TRP A 42 10.78 1.79 1.06
C TRP A 42 12.04 2.61 0.83
N SER A 43 13.15 2.13 1.38
CA SER A 43 14.44 2.78 1.25
C SER A 43 15.37 1.97 0.36
N SER A 44 16.31 2.65 -0.29
CA SER A 44 17.34 2.01 -1.13
C SER A 44 16.76 1.14 -2.25
N LEU A 45 15.73 1.62 -2.94
CA LEU A 45 15.16 0.91 -4.09
C LEU A 45 16.12 0.95 -5.29
N PRO A 46 16.48 -0.21 -5.87
CA PRO A 46 17.25 -0.23 -7.11
C PRO A 46 16.44 0.35 -8.28
N PRO A 47 17.12 0.74 -9.39
CA PRO A 47 16.42 1.05 -10.63
C PRO A 47 15.67 -0.18 -11.15
N GLY A 48 14.46 0.02 -11.64
CA GLY A 48 13.59 -1.06 -12.09
C GLY A 48 12.13 -0.68 -12.15
N ASP A 49 11.32 -1.64 -12.59
CA ASP A 49 9.86 -1.52 -12.68
C ASP A 49 9.20 -2.06 -11.44
N TYR A 50 8.32 -1.25 -10.86
CA TYR A 50 7.63 -1.57 -9.61
C TYR A 50 6.11 -1.49 -9.79
N LEU A 51 5.41 -2.39 -9.10
CA LEU A 51 3.95 -2.36 -9.00
C LEU A 51 3.55 -2.30 -7.54
N PHE A 52 3.16 -1.11 -7.10
CA PHE A 52 2.57 -0.92 -5.78
C PHE A 52 1.10 -1.35 -5.83
N ARG A 53 0.71 -2.26 -4.93
CA ARG A 53 -0.68 -2.68 -4.76
C ARG A 53 -1.17 -2.34 -3.36
N LEU A 54 -2.41 -1.87 -3.27
CA LEU A 54 -3.07 -1.48 -2.04
C LEU A 54 -4.51 -1.97 -2.02
N LYS A 55 -4.95 -2.48 -0.88
CA LYS A 55 -6.36 -2.74 -0.57
C LYS A 55 -6.64 -2.30 0.86
N ALA A 56 -7.87 -1.91 1.13
CA ALA A 56 -8.32 -1.46 2.44
C ALA A 56 -9.48 -2.33 2.91
N LYS A 57 -9.60 -2.54 4.21
CA LYS A 57 -10.67 -3.30 4.85
C LYS A 57 -11.18 -2.52 6.04
N GLY A 58 -12.44 -2.10 6.00
CA GLY A 58 -13.11 -1.53 7.16
C GLY A 58 -13.49 -2.61 8.19
N LYS A 59 -13.72 -2.19 9.44
CA LYS A 59 -14.11 -3.04 10.59
C LYS A 59 -15.16 -4.14 10.33
N SER A 60 -16.08 -3.93 9.39
CA SER A 60 -17.20 -4.85 9.12
C SER A 60 -17.49 -5.05 7.63
N THR A 61 -16.48 -4.84 6.80
CA THR A 61 -16.56 -4.99 5.34
C THR A 61 -15.47 -5.91 4.85
N ASP A 62 -15.72 -6.61 3.76
CA ASP A 62 -14.68 -7.30 2.99
C ASP A 62 -13.59 -6.34 2.49
N TRP A 63 -12.50 -6.90 2.00
CA TRP A 63 -11.44 -6.12 1.35
C TRP A 63 -12.03 -5.32 0.19
N SER A 64 -11.63 -4.06 0.10
CA SER A 64 -11.93 -3.19 -1.03
C SER A 64 -11.32 -3.75 -2.31
N ALA A 65 -11.80 -3.24 -3.45
CA ALA A 65 -11.11 -3.46 -4.71
C ALA A 65 -9.62 -3.10 -4.59
N GLU A 66 -8.76 -3.97 -5.12
CA GLU A 66 -7.33 -3.73 -5.19
C GLU A 66 -7.06 -2.52 -6.11
N ARG A 67 -6.26 -1.58 -5.63
CA ARG A 67 -5.69 -0.50 -6.43
C ARG A 67 -4.24 -0.82 -6.70
N ALA A 68 -3.82 -0.70 -7.95
CA ALA A 68 -2.45 -0.94 -8.36
C ALA A 68 -1.91 0.29 -9.08
N PHE A 69 -0.68 0.67 -8.76
CA PHE A 69 0.03 1.79 -9.37
C PHE A 69 1.41 1.31 -9.84
N ARG A 70 1.64 1.41 -11.14
CA ARG A 70 2.90 1.00 -11.78
C ARG A 70 3.77 2.22 -12.00
N PHE A 71 5.05 2.11 -11.63
CA PHE A 71 6.04 3.16 -11.85
C PHE A 71 7.42 2.54 -12.08
N THR A 72 8.32 3.33 -12.65
CA THR A 72 9.69 2.90 -12.97
C THR A 72 10.67 3.88 -12.35
N ILE A 73 11.68 3.36 -11.68
CA ILE A 73 12.82 4.14 -11.19
C ILE A 73 13.95 3.96 -12.21
N ARG A 74 14.47 5.06 -12.74
CA ARG A 74 15.57 5.09 -13.70
C ARG A 74 16.87 5.51 -13.03
#